data_AF-K2MXC2-F1
#
_entry.id   AF-K2MXC2-F1
#
_cell.length_a   1.000
_cell.length_b   1.000
_cell.length_c   1.000
_cell.angle_alpha   90.00
_cell.angle_beta   90.00
_cell.angle_gamma   90.00
#
_symmetry.space_group_name_H-M   'P 1'
#
loop_
_entity.id
_entity.type
_entity.pdbx_description
1 polymer ?
#
loop_
_entity_poly.entity_id
_entity_poly.type
_entity_poly.pdbx_seq_one_letter_code
_entity_poly.pdbx_strand_id
1 'polypeptide(L)'
;MRDAQLAAKPVCEWCFKRGIITKATVCHHVDKASKESPATFYAGPFESLCAPCHDRDAQSEERMGYSTEIGADGWPVDERHPANSQRCAKS
;
A
#
# COMPACT_ATOMS: atom_id res chain seq x y z
N MET A 1 10.25 4.06 -16.06
CA MET A 1 9.83 4.13 -14.64
C MET A 1 9.57 2.75 -14.07
N ARG A 2 8.54 2.02 -14.51
CA ARG A 2 8.21 0.68 -14.00
C ARG A 2 9.41 -0.28 -13.95
N ASP A 3 10.12 -0.47 -15.05
CA ASP A 3 11.21 -1.45 -15.08
C ASP A 3 12.39 -1.05 -14.20
N ALA A 4 12.72 0.24 -14.14
CA ALA A 4 13.73 0.77 -13.22
C ALA A 4 13.33 0.57 -11.75
N GLN A 5 12.05 0.83 -11.42
CA GLN A 5 11.51 0.59 -10.07
C GLN A 5 11.58 -0.89 -9.69
N LEU A 6 11.14 -1.80 -10.56
CA LEU A 6 11.15 -3.24 -10.29
C LEU A 6 12.56 -3.83 -10.26
N ALA A 7 13.52 -3.24 -10.98
CA ALA A 7 14.92 -3.62 -10.89
C ALA A 7 15.54 -3.16 -9.56
N ALA A 8 15.24 -1.94 -9.11
CA ALA A 8 15.74 -1.39 -7.86
C ALA A 8 15.11 -2.04 -6.63
N LYS A 9 13.80 -2.35 -6.70
CA LYS A 9 13.01 -2.99 -5.65
C LYS A 9 12.32 -4.24 -6.20
N PRO A 10 13.02 -5.38 -6.29
CA PRO A 10 12.50 -6.60 -6.92
C PRO A 10 11.55 -7.43 -6.03
N VAL A 11 11.44 -7.10 -4.74
CA VAL A 11 10.59 -7.78 -3.77
C VAL A 11 9.36 -6.93 -3.48
N CYS A 12 8.21 -7.58 -3.32
CA CYS A 12 6.97 -6.95 -2.88
C CYS A 12 7.17 -6.33 -1.49
N GLU A 13 7.09 -5.00 -1.40
CA GLU A 13 7.35 -4.25 -0.17
C GLU A 13 6.34 -4.63 0.95
N TRP A 14 5.10 -4.96 0.59
CA TRP A 14 4.07 -5.35 1.56
C TRP A 14 4.25 -6.78 2.07
N CYS A 15 4.57 -7.73 1.18
CA CYS A 15 4.93 -9.08 1.62
C CYS A 15 6.18 -9.03 2.50
N PHE A 16 7.18 -8.21 2.16
CA PHE A 16 8.41 -8.09 2.93
C PHE A 16 8.15 -7.59 4.36
N LYS A 17 7.28 -6.58 4.54
CA LYS A 17 6.83 -6.12 5.86
C LYS A 17 6.17 -7.24 6.69
N ARG A 18 5.47 -8.16 6.02
CA ARG A 18 4.85 -9.35 6.61
C ARG A 18 5.83 -10.53 6.81
N GLY A 19 7.12 -10.36 6.53
CA GLY A 19 8.13 -11.40 6.63
C GLY A 19 8.13 -12.43 5.48
N ILE A 20 7.44 -12.12 4.38
CA ILE A 20 7.28 -13.00 3.22
C ILE A 20 8.09 -12.46 2.04
N ILE A 21 8.95 -13.27 1.45
CA ILE A 21 9.70 -12.89 0.24
C ILE A 21 8.90 -13.28 -1.00
N THR A 22 8.29 -12.29 -1.64
CA THR A 22 7.54 -12.46 -2.90
C THR A 22 8.09 -11.52 -3.96
N LYS A 23 8.31 -12.00 -5.19
CA LYS A 23 8.74 -11.15 -6.30
C LYS A 23 7.69 -10.07 -6.61
N ALA A 24 8.13 -8.82 -6.76
CA ALA A 24 7.29 -7.73 -7.25
C ALA A 24 7.09 -7.82 -8.76
N THR A 25 5.88 -7.50 -9.21
CA THR A 25 5.49 -7.50 -10.64
C THR A 25 4.79 -6.21 -11.05
N VAL A 26 4.48 -5.33 -10.09
CA VAL A 26 3.73 -4.09 -10.30
C VAL A 26 4.49 -2.93 -9.66
N CYS A 27 4.60 -1.82 -10.39
CA CYS A 27 5.04 -0.53 -9.89
C CYS A 27 3.78 0.28 -9.57
N HIS A 28 3.49 0.47 -8.28
CA HIS A 28 2.28 1.12 -7.79
C HIS A 28 2.60 2.54 -7.31
N HIS A 29 1.72 3.51 -7.58
CA HIS A 29 1.83 4.85 -7.00
C HIS A 29 1.39 4.80 -5.53
N VAL A 30 2.21 5.30 -4.62
CA VAL A 30 1.94 5.23 -3.17
C VAL A 30 0.72 6.07 -2.76
N ASP A 31 0.44 7.14 -3.51
CA ASP A 31 -0.64 8.07 -3.19
C ASP A 31 -1.44 8.50 -4.44
N LYS A 32 -2.62 9.09 -4.19
CA LYS A 32 -3.51 9.56 -5.26
C LYS A 32 -3.00 10.82 -5.96
N ALA A 33 -2.31 11.73 -5.25
CA ALA A 33 -1.82 12.99 -5.80
C ALA A 33 -0.77 12.74 -6.90
N SER A 34 0.01 11.66 -6.73
CA SER A 34 0.92 11.15 -7.75
C SER A 34 0.25 10.82 -9.08
N LYS A 35 -1.08 10.63 -9.12
CA LYS A 35 -1.82 10.29 -10.35
C LYS A 35 -2.50 11.49 -11.03
N GLU A 36 -2.41 12.69 -10.46
CA GLU A 36 -3.18 13.86 -10.90
C GLU A 36 -2.63 14.55 -12.15
N SER A 37 -1.33 14.42 -12.44
CA SER A 37 -0.70 15.06 -13.59
C SER A 37 0.33 14.15 -14.24
N PRO A 38 0.68 14.34 -15.53
CA PRO A 38 1.77 13.59 -16.16
C PRO A 38 3.10 13.75 -15.41
N ALA A 39 3.40 14.94 -14.90
CA ALA A 39 4.65 15.21 -14.18
C ALA A 39 4.76 14.37 -12.90
N THR A 40 3.70 14.33 -12.10
CA THR A 40 3.65 13.53 -10.86
C THR A 40 3.53 12.04 -11.17
N PHE A 41 2.78 11.67 -12.22
CA PHE A 41 2.56 10.28 -12.62
C PHE A 41 3.85 9.53 -12.95
N TYR A 42 4.81 10.19 -13.60
CA TYR A 42 6.09 9.59 -13.94
C TYR A 42 7.16 9.77 -12.85
N ALA A 43 6.98 10.71 -11.93
CA ALA A 43 7.92 10.95 -10.84
C ALA A 43 7.68 10.05 -9.60
N GLY A 44 6.44 9.57 -9.42
CA GLY A 44 6.04 8.83 -8.23
C GLY A 44 5.69 9.79 -7.06
N PRO A 45 5.81 9.33 -5.80
CA PRO A 45 6.48 8.11 -5.34
C PRO A 45 5.88 6.78 -5.80
N PHE A 46 6.75 5.77 -5.94
CA PHE A 46 6.39 4.41 -6.31
C PHE A 46 6.78 3.38 -5.25
N GLU A 47 5.98 2.33 -5.14
CA GLU A 47 6.31 1.10 -4.44
C GLU A 47 6.20 -0.13 -5.36
N SER A 48 6.97 -1.16 -5.04
CA SER A 48 6.98 -2.43 -5.76
C SER A 48 6.11 -3.46 -5.08
N LEU A 49 5.06 -3.93 -5.76
CA LEU A 49 4.10 -4.91 -5.23
C LEU A 49 4.01 -6.16 -6.10
N CYS A 50 3.64 -7.29 -5.49
CA CYS A 50 3.15 -8.46 -6.24
C CYS A 50 1.69 -8.21 -6.68
N ALA A 51 1.26 -8.88 -7.75
CA ALA A 51 -0.12 -8.74 -8.25
C ALA A 51 -1.19 -8.99 -7.16
N PRO A 52 -1.08 -10.01 -6.28
CA PRO A 52 -2.06 -10.21 -5.21
C PRO A 52 -2.22 -9.03 -4.25
N CYS A 53 -1.11 -8.41 -3.79
CA CYS A 53 -1.17 -7.25 -2.90
C CYS A 53 -1.69 -6.01 -3.63
N HIS A 54 -1.27 -5.82 -4.89
CA HIS A 54 -1.73 -4.70 -5.70
C HIS A 54 -3.23 -4.76 -5.97
N ASP A 55 -3.72 -5.91 -6.46
CA ASP A 55 -5.09 -6.05 -6.97
C ASP A 55 -6.13 -6.17 -5.85
N ARG A 56 -5.71 -6.45 -4.62
CA ARG A 56 -6.59 -6.59 -3.45
C ARG A 56 -6.38 -5.47 -2.46
N ASP A 57 -5.27 -5.52 -1.73
CA ASP A 57 -5.06 -4.70 -0.55
C ASP A 57 -4.88 -3.23 -0.97
N ALA A 58 -4.00 -2.94 -1.94
CA ALA A 58 -3.74 -1.57 -2.41
C ALA A 58 -4.95 -0.94 -3.13
N GLN A 59 -5.62 -1.69 -4.01
CA GLN A 59 -6.88 -1.24 -4.63
C GLN A 59 -7.97 -0.94 -3.59
N SER A 60 -8.08 -1.78 -2.56
CA SER A 60 -9.03 -1.58 -1.47
C SER A 60 -8.71 -0.33 -0.65
N GLU A 61 -7.44 -0.16 -0.26
CA GLU A 61 -6.94 1.02 0.45
C GLU A 61 -7.16 2.31 -0.33
N GLU A 62 -6.90 2.31 -1.63
CA GLU A 62 -7.15 3.46 -2.49
C GLU A 62 -8.66 3.80 -2.54
N ARG A 63 -9.52 2.79 -2.62
CA ARG A 63 -10.97 2.98 -2.66
C ARG A 63 -11.54 3.49 -1.34
N MET A 64 -11.10 2.92 -0.22
CA MET A 64 -11.69 3.18 1.11
C MET A 64 -10.99 4.32 1.86
N GLY A 65 -9.73 4.58 1.56
CA GLY A 65 -8.89 5.57 2.25
C GLY A 65 -8.26 5.09 3.56
N TYR A 66 -8.34 3.79 3.86
CA TYR A 66 -7.73 3.17 5.04
C TYR A 66 -7.38 1.69 4.78
N SER A 67 -6.40 1.17 5.51
CA SER A 67 -6.02 -0.26 5.47
C SER A 67 -6.98 -1.13 6.25
N THR A 68 -7.18 -2.36 5.75
CA THR A 68 -7.93 -3.43 6.42
C THR A 68 -7.00 -4.46 7.08
N GLU A 69 -5.70 -4.18 7.13
CA GLU A 69 -4.73 -5.04 7.81
C GLU A 69 -5.07 -5.17 9.30
N ILE A 70 -5.12 -6.42 9.77
CA ILE A 70 -5.41 -6.77 11.17
C ILE A 70 -4.09 -7.09 11.87
N GLY A 71 -3.87 -6.43 13.02
CA GLY A 71 -2.69 -6.60 13.84
C GLY A 71 -2.69 -7.91 14.64
N ALA A 72 -1.58 -8.18 15.31
CA ALA A 72 -1.44 -9.37 16.17
C ALA A 72 -2.39 -9.37 17.38
N ASP A 73 -2.95 -8.21 17.74
CA ASP A 73 -3.96 -8.04 18.79
C ASP A 73 -5.39 -8.31 18.30
N GLY A 74 -5.57 -8.64 17.02
CA GLY A 74 -6.87 -8.91 16.41
C GLY A 74 -7.67 -7.65 16.02
N TRP A 75 -7.07 -6.45 16.13
CA TRP A 75 -7.71 -5.19 15.73
C TRP A 75 -7.07 -4.61 14.46
N PRO A 76 -7.80 -3.80 13.67
CA PRO A 76 -7.21 -3.11 12.51
C PRO A 76 -6.06 -2.20 12.92
N VAL A 77 -4.97 -2.20 12.14
CA VAL A 77 -3.77 -1.41 12.43
C VAL A 77 -3.89 0.06 12.01
N ASP A 78 -4.76 0.38 11.04
CA ASP A 78 -4.97 1.75 10.57
C ASP A 78 -5.95 2.48 11.47
N GLU A 79 -5.51 3.60 12.06
CA GLU A 79 -6.32 4.44 12.95
C GLU A 79 -7.57 5.00 12.26
N ARG A 80 -7.52 5.18 10.93
CA ARG A 80 -8.65 5.66 10.12
C ARG A 80 -9.69 4.58 9.88
N HIS A 81 -9.39 3.32 10.18
CA HIS A 81 -10.35 2.23 10.03
C HIS A 81 -11.59 2.51 10.93
N PRO A 82 -12.83 2.40 10.43
CA PRO A 82 -14.03 2.76 11.19
C PRO A 82 -14.17 2.05 12.54
N ALA A 83 -13.67 0.82 12.68
CA ALA A 83 -13.62 0.10 13.96
C ALA A 83 -12.74 0.78 15.03
N ASN A 84 -11.75 1.59 14.63
CA ASN A 84 -10.87 2.35 15.51
C ASN A 84 -11.40 3.75 15.87
N SER A 85 -12.47 4.22 15.20
CA SER A 85 -13.07 5.55 15.45
C SER A 85 -13.52 5.77 16.91
N GLN A 86 -13.87 4.70 17.63
CA GLN A 86 -14.27 4.77 19.04
C GLN A 86 -13.10 4.78 20.04
N ARG A 87 -11.86 4.50 19.59
CA ARG A 87 -10.65 4.56 20.44
C ARG A 87 -10.08 5.98 20.56
N CYS A 88 -10.16 6.79 19.50
CA CYS A 88 -9.63 8.15 19.49
C CYS A 88 -10.44 9.14 20.35
N ALA A 89 -11.70 8.81 20.70
CA ALA A 89 -12.56 9.66 21.51
C ALA A 89 -12.35 9.53 23.04
N LYS A 90 -11.36 8.73 23.49
CA LYS A 90 -11.11 8.44 24.92
C LYS A 90 -9.65 8.69 25.37
N SER A 91 -8.86 9.39 24.58
CA SER A 91 -7.48 9.82 24.92
C SER A 91 -7.43 11.33 25.11
#